data_AF-A0A974PFA5-F1
#
_entry.id   AF-A0A974PFA5-F1
#
_cell.length_a   1.000
_cell.length_b   1.000
_cell.length_c   1.000
_cell.angle_alpha   90.00
_cell.angle_beta   90.00
_cell.angle_gamma   90.00
#
_symmetry.space_group_name_H-M   'P 1'
#
loop_
_entity.id
_entity.type
_entity.pdbx_description
1 polymer ?
#
loop_
_entity_poly.entity_id
_entity_poly.type
_entity_poly.pdbx_seq_one_letter_code
_entity_poly.pdbx_strand_id
1 'polypeptide(L)'
;MICVDEFGPLSLQPYRGKGWFQQRKPSRLRATYTRPHGVKHLLAAFDLKTDKLYGHASKTKKHQDILRFFDVLRRRFPRTERLYIILDNFSPHHHHKVKTWAS
;
A
#
# COMPACT_ATOMS: atom_id res chain seq x y z
N MET A 1 -10.11 8.87 13.73
CA MET A 1 -9.43 9.57 12.62
C MET A 1 -8.39 8.64 12.08
N ILE A 2 -8.35 8.43 10.78
CA ILE A 2 -7.39 7.55 10.12
C ILE A 2 -6.63 8.31 9.04
N CYS A 3 -5.34 8.05 8.91
CA CYS A 3 -4.51 8.58 7.83
C CYS A 3 -4.32 7.50 6.78
N VAL A 4 -4.50 7.84 5.51
CA VAL A 4 -4.35 6.89 4.40
C VAL A 4 -3.25 7.36 3.47
N ASP A 5 -2.45 6.42 3.00
CA ASP A 5 -1.37 6.65 2.02
C ASP A 5 -1.21 5.44 1.08
N GLU A 6 -0.60 5.68 -0.07
CA GLU A 6 -0.29 4.68 -1.09
C GLU A 6 1.21 4.49 -1.28
N PHE A 7 1.72 3.33 -0.88
CA PHE A 7 3.11 2.96 -1.05
C PHE A 7 3.37 2.11 -2.30
N GLY A 8 4.38 2.47 -3.09
CA GLY A 8 4.87 1.64 -4.19
C GLY A 8 5.30 2.45 -5.43
N PRO A 9 5.79 1.79 -6.48
CA PRO A 9 5.64 0.35 -6.75
C PRO A 9 6.53 -0.56 -5.88
N LEU A 10 5.90 -1.55 -5.24
CA LEU A 10 6.55 -2.65 -4.55
C LEU A 10 6.92 -3.73 -5.58
N SER A 11 8.22 -3.93 -5.78
CA SER A 11 8.75 -5.01 -6.61
C SER A 11 9.60 -5.95 -5.77
N LEU A 12 9.42 -7.26 -5.95
CA LEU A 12 10.33 -8.26 -5.38
C LEU A 12 11.67 -8.16 -6.12
N GLN A 13 12.64 -7.53 -5.47
CA GLN A 13 14.00 -7.39 -5.97
C GLN A 13 14.95 -8.18 -5.07
N PRO A 14 15.92 -8.92 -5.64
CA PRO A 14 16.98 -9.52 -4.84
C PRO A 14 17.82 -8.41 -4.20
N TYR A 15 17.91 -8.43 -2.87
CA TYR A 15 18.80 -7.55 -2.11
C TYR A 15 20.16 -8.21 -1.91
N ARG A 16 21.23 -7.40 -1.94
CA ARG A 16 22.57 -7.88 -1.59
C ARG A 16 22.58 -8.28 -0.12
N GLY A 17 22.98 -9.51 0.14
CA GLY A 17 23.13 -10.05 1.49
C GLY A 17 24.59 -10.24 1.89
N LYS A 18 24.78 -10.68 3.13
CA LYS A 18 26.04 -11.23 3.63
C LYS A 18 25.82 -12.72 3.95
N GLY A 19 26.86 -13.52 3.83
CA GLY A 19 26.79 -14.94 4.10
C GLY A 19 28.18 -15.57 4.15
N TRP A 20 28.24 -16.81 4.60
CA TRP A 20 29.46 -17.60 4.57
C TRP A 20 29.66 -18.17 3.17
N PHE A 21 30.82 -17.88 2.58
CA PHE A 21 31.18 -18.34 1.24
C PHE A 21 32.59 -18.90 1.24
N GLN A 22 32.87 -19.82 0.33
CA GLN A 22 34.22 -20.32 0.09
C GLN A 22 35.15 -19.16 -0.28
N GLN A 23 36.41 -19.24 0.17
CA GLN A 23 37.39 -18.18 -0.07
C GLN A 23 37.50 -17.90 -1.59
N ARG A 24 37.46 -16.62 -1.97
CA ARG A 24 37.46 -16.12 -3.37
C ARG A 24 36.24 -16.52 -4.22
N LYS A 25 35.19 -17.12 -3.64
CA LYS A 25 33.94 -17.51 -4.34
C LYS A 25 32.69 -16.92 -3.67
N PRO A 26 32.54 -15.58 -3.58
CA PRO A 26 31.33 -14.97 -3.05
C PRO A 26 30.13 -15.23 -3.96
N SER A 27 28.92 -15.34 -3.39
CA SER A 27 27.70 -15.29 -4.19
C SER A 27 27.56 -13.92 -4.85
N ARG A 28 27.29 -13.89 -6.16
CA ARG A 28 27.16 -12.66 -6.94
C ARG A 28 25.73 -12.52 -7.44
N LEU A 29 25.14 -11.35 -7.19
CA LEU A 29 23.88 -10.95 -7.81
C LEU A 29 24.19 -10.19 -9.10
N ARG A 30 23.49 -10.56 -10.19
CA ARG A 30 23.56 -9.83 -11.46
C ARG A 30 22.98 -8.42 -11.29
N ALA A 31 23.50 -7.46 -12.06
CA ALA A 31 22.99 -6.09 -12.06
C ALA A 31 21.54 -6.02 -12.59
N THR A 32 21.23 -6.86 -13.58
CA THR A 32 19.88 -6.99 -14.16
C THR A 32 19.15 -8.17 -13.53
N TYR A 33 17.86 -7.98 -13.23
CA TYR A 33 16.97 -9.02 -12.73
C TYR A 33 15.64 -9.01 -13.50
N THR A 34 15.02 -10.18 -13.62
CA THR A 34 13.71 -10.34 -14.23
C THR A 34 12.62 -10.14 -13.17
N ARG A 35 11.50 -9.50 -13.54
CA ARG A 35 10.35 -9.27 -12.66
C ARG A 35 9.17 -10.17 -13.05
N PRO A 36 9.18 -11.47 -12.72
CA PRO A 36 8.17 -12.42 -13.19
C PRO A 36 6.76 -12.14 -12.66
N HIS A 37 6.63 -11.45 -11.52
CA HIS A 37 5.35 -11.23 -10.83
C HIS A 37 4.85 -9.78 -10.87
N GLY A 38 5.50 -8.94 -11.69
CA GLY A 38 5.16 -7.52 -11.81
C GLY A 38 5.41 -6.71 -10.53
N VAL A 39 4.66 -5.62 -10.38
CA VAL A 39 4.71 -4.72 -9.23
C VAL A 39 3.36 -4.64 -8.53
N LYS A 40 3.38 -4.32 -7.24
CA LYS A 40 2.19 -4.09 -6.43
C LYS A 40 2.21 -2.70 -5.81
N HIS A 41 1.07 -2.25 -5.35
CA HIS A 41 0.93 -1.04 -4.54
C HIS A 41 0.29 -1.44 -3.21
N LEU A 42 0.77 -0.88 -2.11
CA LEU A 42 0.16 -1.04 -0.81
C LEU A 42 -0.71 0.19 -0.54
N LEU A 43 -2.01 -0.01 -0.40
CA LEU A 43 -2.90 0.99 0.18
C LEU A 43 -2.88 0.78 1.69
N ALA A 44 -2.51 1.79 2.46
CA ALA A 44 -2.36 1.68 3.90
C ALA A 44 -3.26 2.69 4.62
N ALA A 45 -3.82 2.30 5.76
CA ALA A 45 -4.59 3.16 6.64
C ALA A 45 -4.10 3.01 8.07
N PHE A 46 -3.64 4.09 8.68
CA PHE A 46 -3.17 4.13 10.05
C PHE A 46 -4.22 4.77 10.97
N ASP A 47 -4.68 4.02 11.96
CA ASP A 47 -5.60 4.49 12.98
C ASP A 47 -4.84 5.03 14.19
N LEU A 48 -4.82 6.36 14.30
CA LEU A 48 -4.13 7.10 15.36
C LEU A 48 -4.67 6.81 16.76
N LYS A 49 -5.93 6.36 16.89
CA LYS A 49 -6.54 6.09 18.21
C LYS A 49 -6.12 4.74 18.75
N THR A 50 -6.02 3.74 17.88
CA THR A 50 -5.76 2.35 18.28
C THR A 50 -4.35 1.87 17.97
N ASP A 51 -3.53 2.71 17.34
CA ASP A 51 -2.19 2.40 16.87
C ASP A 51 -2.17 1.18 15.91
N LYS A 52 -3.21 1.07 15.07
CA LYS A 52 -3.37 -0.04 14.13
C LYS A 52 -3.11 0.40 12.70
N LEU A 53 -2.28 -0.37 12.01
CA LEU A 53 -2.05 -0.21 10.57
C LEU A 53 -2.82 -1.28 9.79
N TYR A 54 -3.68 -0.84 8.88
CA TYR A 54 -4.37 -1.68 7.91
C TYR A 54 -3.68 -1.56 6.56
N GLY A 55 -3.44 -2.67 5.87
CA GLY A 55 -2.80 -2.68 4.57
C GLY A 55 -3.54 -3.55 3.56
N HIS A 56 -3.59 -3.11 2.31
CA HIS A 56 -4.11 -3.87 1.19
C HIS A 56 -3.18 -3.80 -0.02
N ALA A 57 -2.68 -4.96 -0.46
CA ALA A 57 -1.84 -5.06 -1.66
C ALA A 57 -2.69 -5.10 -2.94
N SER A 58 -2.69 -4.00 -3.67
CA SER A 58 -3.37 -3.83 -4.96
C SER A 58 -2.41 -3.96 -6.15
N LYS A 59 -2.94 -4.29 -7.33
CA LYS A 59 -2.18 -4.25 -8.60
C LYS A 59 -2.01 -2.81 -9.12
N THR A 60 -2.91 -1.91 -8.73
CA THR A 60 -2.97 -0.52 -9.20
C THR A 60 -3.36 0.41 -8.05
N LYS A 61 -3.18 1.71 -8.25
CA LYS A 61 -3.63 2.77 -7.32
C LYS A 61 -4.70 3.66 -7.95
N LYS A 62 -5.65 3.04 -8.67
CA LYS A 62 -6.76 3.76 -9.31
C LYS A 62 -7.84 4.04 -8.27
N HIS A 63 -8.70 5.02 -8.56
CA HIS A 63 -9.82 5.39 -7.67
C HIS A 63 -10.72 4.19 -7.32
N GLN A 64 -10.86 3.20 -8.20
CA GLN A 64 -11.62 1.96 -7.95
C GLN A 64 -10.98 1.08 -6.87
N ASP A 65 -9.65 1.03 -6.82
CA ASP A 65 -8.92 0.28 -5.81
C ASP A 65 -9.04 0.96 -4.44
N ILE A 66 -8.91 2.29 -4.44
CA ILE A 66 -9.06 3.13 -3.25
C ILE A 66 -10.48 3.01 -2.68
N LEU A 67 -11.52 3.11 -3.51
CA LEU A 67 -12.91 2.93 -3.07
C LEU A 67 -13.15 1.54 -2.45
N ARG A 68 -12.64 0.48 -3.07
CA ARG A 68 -12.74 -0.87 -2.50
C ARG A 68 -12.03 -0.97 -1.16
N PHE A 69 -10.89 -0.32 -1.00
CA PHE A 69 -10.18 -0.26 0.27
C PHE A 69 -10.97 0.52 1.33
N PHE A 70 -11.56 1.65 0.97
CA PHE A 70 -12.42 2.45 1.84
C PHE A 70 -13.69 1.71 2.27
N ASP A 71 -14.34 0.95 1.38
CA ASP A 71 -15.46 0.10 1.74
C ASP A 71 -15.09 -0.96 2.78
N VAL A 72 -13.91 -1.57 2.64
CA VAL A 72 -13.39 -2.54 3.61
C VAL A 72 -13.08 -1.85 4.94
N LEU A 73 -12.45 -0.68 4.93
CA LEU A 73 -12.18 0.09 6.15
C LEU A 73 -13.48 0.49 6.84
N ARG A 74 -14.47 1.00 6.11
CA ARG A 74 -15.74 1.47 6.68
C ARG A 74 -16.48 0.38 7.43
N ARG A 75 -16.39 -0.89 6.98
CA ARG A 75 -16.98 -2.07 7.64
C ARG A 75 -16.27 -2.46 8.94
N ARG A 76 -15.03 -2.02 9.17
CA ARG A 76 -14.25 -2.30 10.39
C ARG A 76 -14.55 -1.34 11.53
N PHE A 77 -15.10 -0.16 11.23
CA PHE A 77 -15.45 0.85 12.24
C PHE A 77 -16.96 0.86 12.50
N PRO A 78 -17.41 1.18 13.72
CA PRO A 78 -18.84 1.30 14.04
C PRO A 78 -19.59 2.20 13.05
N ARG A 79 -20.79 1.80 12.64
CA ARG A 79 -21.58 2.60 11.69
C ARG A 79 -22.15 3.88 12.28
N THR A 80 -22.32 3.89 13.60
CA THR A 80 -22.81 5.02 14.40
C THR A 80 -21.82 6.18 14.50
N GLU A 81 -20.54 5.94 14.23
CA GLU A 81 -19.49 6.95 14.33
C GLU A 81 -19.12 7.55 12.96
N ARG A 82 -18.74 8.82 12.96
CA ARG A 82 -18.17 9.49 11.78
C ARG A 82 -16.70 9.10 11.64
N LEU A 83 -16.35 8.51 10.49
CA LEU A 83 -14.97 8.17 10.15
C LEU A 83 -14.33 9.31 9.37
N TYR A 84 -13.36 9.98 10.00
CA TYR A 84 -12.53 10.99 9.33
C TYR A 84 -11.30 10.33 8.71
N ILE A 85 -11.14 10.48 7.39
CA ILE A 85 -10.01 9.98 6.62
C ILE A 85 -9.17 11.17 6.16
N ILE A 86 -7.89 11.18 6.51
CA ILE A 86 -6.90 12.15 6.03
C ILE A 86 -6.17 11.53 4.86
N LEU A 87 -6.14 12.24 3.73
CA LEU A 87 -5.50 11.84 2.49
C LEU A 87 -4.54 12.95 2.04
N ASP A 88 -3.56 12.58 1.23
CA ASP A 88 -2.72 13.54 0.52
C ASP A 88 -3.46 14.12 -0.71
N ASN A 89 -2.74 14.86 -1.57
CA ASN A 89 -3.31 15.48 -2.77
C ASN A 89 -3.26 14.56 -4.01
N PHE A 90 -3.18 13.24 -3.84
CA PHE A 90 -3.07 12.32 -4.97
C PHE A 90 -4.33 12.34 -5.85
N SER A 91 -4.17 12.46 -7.16
CA SER A 91 -5.27 12.76 -8.09
C SER A 91 -6.48 11.80 -8.02
N PRO A 92 -6.29 10.47 -7.85
CA PRO A 92 -7.41 9.55 -7.66
C PRO A 92 -8.32 9.85 -6.47
N HIS A 93 -7.82 10.52 -5.42
CA HIS A 93 -8.63 10.94 -4.25
C HIS A 93 -9.65 12.00 -4.63
N HIS A 94 -9.34 12.80 -5.65
CA HIS A 94 -10.22 13.87 -6.12
C HIS A 94 -11.31 13.39 -7.08
N HIS A 95 -11.30 12.11 -7.45
CA HIS A 95 -12.28 11.56 -8.37
C HIS A 95 -13.70 11.69 -7.79
N HIS A 96 -14.67 12.11 -8.61
CA HIS A 96 -16.05 12.41 -8.15
C HIS A 96 -16.65 11.28 -7.31
N LYS A 97 -16.49 10.01 -7.73
CA LYS A 97 -16.97 8.85 -6.96
C LYS A 97 -16.37 8.74 -5.56
N VAL A 98 -15.10 9.10 -5.37
CA VAL A 98 -14.44 9.09 -4.06
C VAL A 98 -15.02 10.19 -3.17
N LYS A 99 -15.23 11.39 -3.73
CA LYS A 99 -15.87 12.49 -3.01
C LYS A 99 -17.31 12.17 -2.61
N THR A 100 -18.10 11.59 -3.53
CA THR A 100 -19.48 11.14 -3.25
C THR A 100 -19.52 10.06 -2.17
N TRP A 101 -18.56 9.14 -2.14
CA TRP A 101 -18.48 8.12 -1.10
C TRP A 101 -18.19 8.72 0.30
N ALA A 102 -17.40 9.79 0.35
CA ALA A 102 -17.04 10.47 1.59
C ALA A 102 -18.09 11.49 2.07
N SER A 103 -19.11 11.76 1.25
CA SER A 103 -20.22 12.68 1.58
C SER A 103 -21.24 11.98 2.47
#